data_AF-A0A392QKY8-F1
#
_entry.id   AF-A0A392QKY8-F1
#
_cell.length_a   1.000
_cell.length_b   1.000
_cell.length_c   1.000
_cell.angle_alpha   90.00
_cell.angle_beta   90.00
_cell.angle_gamma   90.00
#
_symmetry.space_group_name_H-M   'P 1'
#
loop_
_entity.id
_entity.type
_entity.pdbx_description
1 polymer ?
#
loop_
_entity_poly.entity_id
_entity_poly.type
_entity_poly.pdbx_seq_one_letter_code
_entity_poly.pdbx_strand_id
1 'polypeptide(L)'
;PRHIEMESYSSSAVSLISNGCGLRHPYFSLVYQIKDILRQMSSWSVNWEANQVADYFAKNGLSIPSVRIFNYVPGFASLTLTADASSVDFPRGF
;
A
#
# COMPACT_ATOMS: atom_id res chain seq x y z
N PRO A 1 -11.50 1.47 18.86
CA PRO A 1 -10.57 2.10 17.90
C PRO A 1 -9.96 1.03 16.98
N ARG A 2 -10.06 1.20 15.65
CA ARG A 2 -9.44 0.27 14.70
C ARG A 2 -7.98 0.71 14.49
N HIS A 3 -7.05 -0.19 14.80
CA HIS A 3 -5.64 -0.04 14.44
C HIS A 3 -5.49 -0.44 12.97
N ILE A 4 -4.91 0.43 12.14
CA ILE A 4 -4.66 0.13 10.73
C ILE A 4 -3.16 0.27 10.49
N GLU A 5 -2.54 -0.82 10.05
CA GLU A 5 -1.16 -0.84 9.62
C GLU A 5 -1.10 -0.53 8.12
N MET A 6 -0.19 0.34 7.73
CA MET A 6 -0.15 0.89 6.37
C MET A 6 1.28 0.80 5.83
N GLU A 7 1.51 -0.15 4.94
CA GLU A 7 2.83 -0.53 4.48
C GLU A 7 3.17 0.10 3.13
N SER A 8 4.40 0.62 3.00
CA SER A 8 4.88 1.19 1.73
C SER A 8 6.40 1.06 1.61
N TYR A 9 6.86 0.69 0.41
CA TYR A 9 8.28 0.61 0.04
C TYR A 9 8.80 1.94 -0.52
N SER A 10 7.92 2.92 -0.75
CA SER A 10 8.29 4.22 -1.29
C SER A 10 8.65 5.17 -0.16
N SER A 11 9.96 5.34 0.08
CA SER A 11 10.48 6.29 1.07
C SER A 11 9.96 7.72 0.84
N SER A 12 9.79 8.12 -0.43
CA SER A 12 9.19 9.39 -0.83
C SER A 12 7.71 9.47 -0.42
N ALA A 13 6.91 8.43 -0.66
CA ALA A 13 5.50 8.42 -0.27
C ALA A 13 5.35 8.46 1.25
N VAL A 14 6.13 7.66 1.98
CA VAL A 14 6.16 7.66 3.45
C VAL A 14 6.53 9.05 3.97
N SER A 15 7.58 9.67 3.42
CA SER A 15 8.00 11.02 3.83
C SER A 15 6.90 12.07 3.57
N LEU A 16 6.26 12.03 2.40
CA LEU A 16 5.17 12.95 2.05
C LEU A 16 3.96 12.78 2.97
N ILE A 17 3.60 11.56 3.33
CA ILE A 17 2.46 11.28 4.22
C ILE A 17 2.80 11.68 5.66
N SER A 18 3.96 11.28 6.17
CA SER A 18 4.43 11.61 7.52
C SER A 18 4.60 13.12 7.70
N ASN A 19 5.38 13.76 6.84
CA ASN A 19 5.80 15.15 7.01
C ASN A 19 4.86 16.14 6.33
N GLY A 20 4.01 15.68 5.40
CA GLY A 20 3.25 16.55 4.52
C GLY A 20 4.08 17.04 3.34
N CYS A 21 3.51 17.96 2.57
CA CYS A 21 4.19 18.62 1.46
C CYS A 21 3.73 20.07 1.32
N GLY A 22 4.50 20.88 0.59
CA GLY A 22 4.16 22.28 0.36
C GLY A 22 2.92 22.45 -0.52
N LEU A 23 2.24 23.60 -0.40
CA LEU A 23 1.01 23.92 -1.15
C LEU A 23 1.18 23.87 -2.68
N ARG A 24 2.40 24.07 -3.19
CA ARG A 24 2.72 24.04 -4.62
C ARG A 24 3.17 22.67 -5.12
N HIS A 25 3.18 21.65 -4.24
CA HIS A 25 3.58 20.31 -4.63
C HIS A 25 2.51 19.69 -5.54
N PRO A 26 2.88 18.99 -6.64
CA PRO A 26 1.92 18.45 -7.60
C PRO A 26 0.93 17.46 -6.96
N TYR A 27 1.32 16.81 -5.86
CA TYR A 27 0.48 15.85 -5.13
C TYR A 27 -0.13 16.41 -3.85
N PHE A 28 -0.15 17.74 -3.66
CA PHE A 28 -0.64 18.37 -2.41
C PHE A 28 -2.05 17.90 -2.02
N SER A 29 -2.98 17.94 -2.97
CA SER A 29 -4.38 17.53 -2.71
C SER A 29 -4.48 16.06 -2.25
N LEU A 30 -3.71 15.16 -2.87
CA LEU A 30 -3.70 13.75 -2.52
C LEU A 30 -3.09 13.53 -1.12
N VAL A 31 -1.93 14.14 -0.84
CA VAL A 31 -1.27 14.03 0.47
C VAL A 31 -2.17 14.60 1.56
N TYR A 32 -2.85 15.72 1.30
CA TYR A 32 -3.80 16.31 2.24
C TYR A 32 -4.96 15.36 2.56
N GLN A 33 -5.59 14.76 1.55
CA GLN A 33 -6.69 13.81 1.73
C GLN A 33 -6.25 12.56 2.50
N ILE A 34 -5.09 11.98 2.17
CA ILE A 34 -4.55 10.83 2.90
C ILE A 34 -4.33 11.17 4.37
N LYS A 35 -3.74 12.34 4.66
CA LYS A 35 -3.52 12.78 6.05
C LYS A 35 -4.83 13.05 6.79
N ASP A 36 -5.85 13.55 6.11
CA ASP A 36 -7.17 13.76 6.71
C ASP A 36 -7.82 12.43 7.11
N ILE A 37 -7.73 11.42 6.26
CA ILE A 37 -8.17 10.05 6.56
C ILE A 37 -7.38 9.47 7.74
N LEU A 38 -6.05 9.61 7.73
CA LEU A 38 -5.17 9.10 8.79
C LEU A 38 -5.41 9.80 10.14
N ARG A 39 -5.79 11.07 10.17
CA ARG A 39 -6.14 11.79 11.41
C ARG A 39 -7.36 11.21 12.11
N GLN A 40 -8.25 10.58 11.35
CA GLN A 40 -9.42 9.88 11.90
C GLN A 40 -9.04 8.50 12.46
N MET A 41 -7.79 8.06 12.29
CA MET A 41 -7.27 6.77 12.73
C MET A 41 -6.35 6.93 13.94
N SER A 42 -6.46 6.02 14.91
CA SER A 42 -5.76 6.15 16.20
C SER A 42 -4.24 5.92 16.11
N SER A 43 -3.77 5.21 15.09
CA SER A 43 -2.35 4.91 14.88
C SER A 43 -2.14 4.25 13.52
N TRP A 44 -0.97 4.48 12.94
CA TRP A 44 -0.49 3.81 11.73
C TRP A 44 1.02 3.55 11.84
N SER A 45 1.48 2.44 11.26
CA SER A 45 2.88 2.02 11.19
C SER A 45 3.21 1.58 9.76
N VAL A 46 4.48 1.76 9.37
CA VAL A 46 5.00 1.32 8.07
C VAL A 46 5.87 0.10 8.28
N ASN A 47 5.44 -1.07 7.80
CA ASN A 47 6.32 -2.23 7.65
C ASN A 47 6.75 -2.40 6.19
N TRP A 48 7.84 -3.12 5.99
CA TRP A 48 8.51 -3.28 4.68
C TRP A 48 8.24 -4.62 4.01
N GLU A 49 7.66 -5.59 4.72
CA GLU A 49 7.62 -6.99 4.30
C GLU A 49 6.35 -7.36 3.51
N ALA A 50 5.17 -6.79 3.81
CA ALA A 50 3.91 -7.19 3.15
C ALA A 50 3.64 -6.48 1.80
N ASN A 51 4.56 -5.63 1.33
CA ASN A 51 4.33 -4.82 0.13
C ASN A 51 4.57 -5.55 -1.19
N GLN A 52 4.95 -6.84 -1.17
CA GLN A 52 5.16 -7.64 -2.39
C GLN A 52 3.84 -7.94 -3.12
N VAL A 53 2.78 -8.23 -2.37
CA VAL A 53 1.44 -8.47 -2.93
C VAL A 53 0.96 -7.20 -3.63
N ALA A 54 1.04 -6.06 -2.95
CA ALA A 54 0.64 -4.76 -3.50
C ALA A 54 1.47 -4.35 -4.73
N ASP A 55 2.79 -4.62 -4.75
CA ASP A 55 3.63 -4.39 -5.93
C ASP A 55 3.17 -5.23 -7.13
N TYR A 56 2.86 -6.51 -6.89
CA TYR A 56 2.39 -7.41 -7.93
C TYR A 56 1.02 -7.00 -8.47
N PHE A 57 0.10 -6.56 -7.60
CA PHE A 57 -1.17 -5.97 -8.02
C PHE A 57 -0.99 -4.65 -8.76
N ALA A 58 -0.05 -3.79 -8.35
CA ALA A 58 0.23 -2.54 -9.06
C ALA A 58 0.73 -2.81 -10.48
N LYS A 59 1.69 -3.75 -10.65
CA LYS A 59 2.22 -4.16 -11.96
C LYS A 59 1.15 -4.73 -12.90
N ASN A 60 0.22 -5.54 -12.36
CA ASN A 60 -0.85 -6.15 -13.14
C ASN A 60 -2.11 -5.25 -13.26
N GLY A 61 -2.22 -4.21 -12.43
CA GLY A 61 -3.36 -3.30 -12.36
C GLY A 61 -3.25 -2.06 -13.25
N LEU A 62 -2.09 -1.83 -13.89
CA LEU A 62 -1.79 -0.67 -14.75
C LEU A 62 -2.76 -0.46 -15.93
N SER A 63 -3.72 -1.34 -16.18
CA SER A 63 -4.67 -1.25 -17.30
C SER A 63 -6.15 -1.21 -16.88
N ILE A 64 -6.50 -0.97 -15.61
CA ILE A 64 -7.89 -1.10 -15.13
C ILE A 64 -8.41 0.23 -14.55
N PRO A 65 -9.46 0.85 -15.12
CA PRO A 65 -9.98 2.16 -14.67
C PRO A 65 -10.79 2.15 -13.36
N SER A 66 -10.94 1.01 -12.66
CA SER A 66 -11.91 0.86 -11.58
C SER A 66 -11.45 -0.05 -10.44
N VAL A 67 -12.04 0.17 -9.25
CA VAL A 67 -11.89 -0.72 -8.08
C VAL A 67 -12.49 -2.09 -8.41
N ARG A 68 -11.66 -3.14 -8.35
CA ARG A 68 -12.12 -4.53 -8.46
C ARG A 68 -12.11 -5.20 -7.10
N ILE A 69 -13.25 -5.79 -6.74
CA ILE A 69 -13.37 -6.68 -5.59
C ILE A 69 -13.26 -8.10 -6.11
N PHE A 70 -12.28 -8.85 -5.61
CA PHE A 70 -12.09 -10.25 -5.94
C PHE A 70 -12.77 -11.12 -4.87
N ASN A 71 -13.75 -11.93 -5.27
CA ASN A 71 -14.41 -12.88 -4.36
C ASN A 71 -13.56 -14.15 -4.10
N TYR A 72 -12.51 -14.34 -4.91
CA TYR A 72 -11.54 -15.43 -4.80
C TYR A 72 -10.15 -14.88 -5.07
N VAL A 73 -9.13 -15.47 -4.45
CA VAL A 73 -7.75 -15.10 -4.69
C VAL A 73 -7.41 -15.32 -6.17
N PRO A 74 -6.98 -14.28 -6.91
CA PRO A 74 -6.56 -14.46 -8.29
C PRO A 74 -5.37 -15.41 -8.36
N GLY A 75 -5.34 -16.32 -9.34
CA GLY A 75 -4.25 -17.30 -9.47
C GLY A 75 -2.86 -16.67 -9.50
N PHE A 76 -2.75 -15.47 -10.07
CA PHE A 76 -1.51 -14.70 -10.14
C PHE A 76 -1.05 -14.11 -8.80
N ALA A 77 -1.94 -13.95 -7.82
CA ALA A 77 -1.63 -13.44 -6.47
C ALA A 77 -1.59 -14.56 -5.41
N SER A 78 -2.04 -15.77 -5.77
CA SER A 78 -2.16 -16.91 -4.85
C SER A 78 -0.86 -17.26 -4.14
N LEU A 79 0.24 -17.29 -4.89
CA LEU A 79 1.54 -17.66 -4.34
C LEU A 79 2.08 -16.61 -3.35
N THR A 80 1.98 -15.32 -3.71
CA THR A 80 2.42 -14.21 -2.87
C THR A 80 1.56 -14.08 -1.60
N LEU A 81 0.25 -14.25 -1.72
CA LEU A 81 -0.67 -14.26 -0.58
C LEU A 81 -0.44 -15.48 0.34
N THR A 82 -0.10 -16.64 -0.23
CA THR A 82 0.21 -17.84 0.55
C THR A 82 1.54 -17.69 1.28
N ALA A 83 2.55 -17.09 0.65
CA ALA A 83 3.84 -16.80 1.29
C ALA A 83 3.69 -15.82 2.46
N ASP A 84 2.93 -14.74 2.27
CA ASP A 84 2.58 -13.76 3.29
C ASP A 84 1.84 -14.41 4.48
N ALA A 85 0.79 -15.19 4.21
CA ALA A 85 0.03 -15.91 5.23
C ALA A 85 0.84 -16.98 5.98
N SER A 86 1.89 -17.52 5.35
CA SER A 86 2.77 -18.54 5.93
C SER A 86 4.01 -17.95 6.61
N SER A 87 4.19 -16.63 6.58
CA SER A 87 5.40 -15.93 7.05
C SER A 87 6.69 -16.52 6.45
N VAL A 88 6.64 -16.95 5.19
CA VAL A 88 7.78 -17.52 4.47
C VAL A 88 8.43 -16.44 3.61
N ASP A 89 9.76 -16.33 3.68
CA ASP A 89 10.54 -15.46 2.82
C ASP A 89 10.28 -15.79 1.35
N PHE A 90 9.67 -14.84 0.63
CA PHE A 90 9.45 -14.93 -0.80
C PHE A 90 10.51 -14.12 -1.55
N PRO A 91 11.30 -14.75 -2.46
CA PRO A 91 12.35 -14.05 -3.17
C PRO A 91 11.74 -12.93 -4.02
N ARG A 92 12.22 -11.71 -3.79
CA ARG A 92 11.83 -10.54 -4.59
C ARG A 92 12.26 -10.80 -6.03
N GLY A 93 11.30 -10.91 -6.94
CA GLY A 93 11.60 -10.96 -8.37
C GLY A 93 12.30 -9.66 -8.78
N PHE A 94 13.52 -9.78 -9.29
CA PHE A 94 14.26 -8.68 -9.93
C PHE A 94 13.53 -8.18 -11.17
#